data_AF-A0AAW3YRA3-F1
#
_entry.id   AF-A0AAW3YRA3-F1
#
_cell.length_a   1.000
_cell.length_b   1.000
_cell.length_c   1.000
_cell.angle_alpha   90.00
_cell.angle_beta   90.00
_cell.angle_gamma   90.00
#
_symmetry.space_group_name_H-M   'P 1'
#
loop_
_entity.id
_entity.type
_entity.pdbx_description
1 polymer ?
#
loop_
_entity_poly.entity_id
_entity_poly.type
_entity_poly.pdbx_seq_one_letter_code
_entity_poly.pdbx_strand_id
1 'polypeptide(L)'
;MANILNLDALKNMKLNDDPSPWAICDNTFKQMISDDDFPVDHWTYHSQRKLAEALGKKGSQEWYQHNVKTRPLLELGVKEPYMPDELPDIWLSIASDLLSDDYTECISEISEYDVRKLQFQAHFWEFGPGSFFQPHVDKPHKIVTHLMYLTDNWVPEMGGCLQLLRSADPKDVVVEIAPRKNTSVLIRRTDSAWHAVTPIPSDMQTVRKVLQVWFWDTPAS
;
A
#
# COMPACT_ATOMS: atom_id res chain seq x y z
N MET A 1 -6.71 -23.43 8.24
CA MET A 1 -6.05 -23.51 6.91
C MET A 1 -4.63 -23.01 7.08
N ALA A 2 -3.70 -23.37 6.20
CA ALA A 2 -2.36 -22.79 6.27
C ALA A 2 -2.41 -21.32 5.81
N ASN A 3 -1.69 -20.43 6.51
CA ASN A 3 -1.65 -19.00 6.16
C ASN A 3 -1.10 -18.82 4.74
N ILE A 4 -1.78 -18.00 3.93
CA ILE A 4 -1.33 -17.54 2.62
C ILE A 4 -0.20 -16.53 2.78
N LEU A 5 -0.29 -15.64 3.78
CA LEU A 5 0.81 -14.77 4.16
C LEU A 5 2.00 -15.58 4.68
N ASN A 6 3.18 -15.22 4.20
CA ASN A 6 4.43 -15.82 4.62
C ASN A 6 4.98 -15.10 5.85
N LEU A 7 4.39 -15.38 7.01
CA LEU A 7 4.79 -14.77 8.27
C LEU A 7 6.27 -15.01 8.61
N ASP A 8 6.84 -16.14 8.19
CA ASP A 8 8.27 -16.43 8.39
C ASP A 8 9.14 -15.48 7.58
N ALA A 9 8.78 -15.17 6.33
CA ALA A 9 9.49 -14.17 5.54
C ALA A 9 9.32 -12.76 6.12
N LEU A 10 8.08 -12.40 6.50
CA LEU A 10 7.78 -11.08 7.08
C LEU A 10 8.56 -10.85 8.38
N LYS A 11 8.62 -11.82 9.30
CA LYS A 11 9.40 -11.70 10.55
C LYS A 11 10.90 -11.47 10.35
N ASN A 12 11.43 -11.80 9.17
CA ASN A 12 12.83 -11.57 8.83
C ASN A 12 13.09 -10.19 8.21
N MET A 13 12.05 -9.38 7.99
CA MET A 13 12.20 -7.97 7.60
C MET A 13 13.01 -7.23 8.66
N LYS A 14 13.98 -6.44 8.20
CA LYS A 14 14.79 -5.59 9.07
C LYS A 14 14.42 -4.14 8.83
N LEU A 15 14.07 -3.46 9.91
CA LEU A 15 13.81 -2.02 9.87
C LEU A 15 15.12 -1.29 9.57
N ASN A 16 15.04 -0.38 8.60
CA ASN A 16 16.07 0.57 8.23
C ASN A 16 15.56 1.96 8.56
N ASP A 17 16.35 2.75 9.29
CA ASP A 17 15.96 4.08 9.74
C ASP A 17 16.38 5.20 8.77
N ASP A 18 17.10 4.90 7.68
CA ASP A 18 17.50 5.86 6.65
C ASP A 18 16.66 5.69 5.37
N PRO A 19 15.91 6.70 4.90
CA PRO A 19 15.78 8.07 5.45
C PRO A 19 14.81 8.22 6.64
N SER A 20 13.99 7.20 6.86
CA SER A 20 13.03 7.10 7.96
C SER A 20 12.64 5.63 8.11
N PRO A 21 12.14 5.16 9.27
CA PRO A 21 11.83 3.75 9.51
C PRO A 21 11.03 3.03 8.40
N TRP A 22 11.67 2.10 7.67
CA TRP A 22 11.07 1.29 6.62
C TRP A 22 11.69 -0.11 6.56
N ALA A 23 10.98 -1.08 6.00
CA ALA A 23 11.51 -2.43 5.77
C ALA A 23 10.93 -3.01 4.47
N ILE A 24 11.64 -3.98 3.88
CA ILE A 24 11.21 -4.68 2.65
C ILE A 24 11.34 -6.19 2.83
N CYS A 25 10.42 -6.92 2.22
CA CYS A 25 10.40 -8.37 2.17
C CYS A 25 10.20 -8.84 0.73
N ASP A 26 10.94 -9.87 0.33
CA ASP A 26 10.54 -10.72 -0.80
C ASP A 26 9.77 -11.94 -0.27
N ASN A 27 8.96 -12.59 -1.11
CA ASN A 27 8.15 -13.76 -0.77
C ASN A 27 7.06 -13.49 0.28
N THR A 28 6.36 -12.36 0.18
CA THR A 28 5.24 -11.95 1.06
C THR A 28 4.14 -13.02 1.20
N PHE A 29 3.89 -13.77 0.14
CA PHE A 29 2.88 -14.83 0.05
C PHE A 29 3.57 -16.19 -0.16
N LYS A 30 3.06 -17.24 0.52
CA LYS A 30 3.56 -18.62 0.39
C LYS A 30 3.20 -19.27 -0.96
N GLN A 31 2.20 -18.72 -1.63
CA GLN A 31 1.79 -19.10 -2.97
C GLN A 31 1.62 -17.85 -3.83
N MET A 32 1.86 -17.98 -5.13
CA MET A 32 1.64 -16.88 -6.07
C MET A 32 0.15 -16.65 -6.26
N ILE A 33 -0.28 -15.40 -6.13
CA ILE A 33 -1.66 -14.97 -6.39
C ILE A 33 -1.80 -14.81 -7.91
N SER A 34 -2.83 -15.42 -8.51
CA SER A 34 -3.09 -15.24 -9.94
C SER A 34 -3.54 -13.81 -10.23
N ASP A 35 -3.18 -13.28 -11.40
CA ASP A 35 -3.70 -11.99 -11.84
C ASP A 35 -5.22 -12.02 -12.08
N ASP A 36 -5.77 -13.22 -12.40
CA ASP A 36 -7.20 -13.48 -12.56
C ASP A 36 -7.97 -13.48 -11.23
N ASP A 37 -7.27 -13.69 -10.11
CA ASP A 37 -7.89 -13.64 -8.78
C ASP A 37 -8.07 -12.18 -8.31
N PHE A 38 -7.46 -11.20 -8.97
CA PHE A 38 -7.56 -9.80 -8.53
C PHE A 38 -8.99 -9.25 -8.74
N PRO A 39 -9.62 -8.62 -7.73
CA PRO A 39 -11.02 -8.17 -7.86
C PRO A 39 -11.23 -7.16 -8.99
N VAL A 40 -12.35 -7.25 -9.70
CA VAL A 40 -12.65 -6.40 -10.88
C VAL A 40 -13.85 -5.46 -10.68
N ASP A 41 -14.52 -5.53 -9.55
CA ASP A 41 -15.74 -4.81 -9.19
C ASP A 41 -15.57 -3.88 -7.97
N HIS A 42 -16.64 -3.14 -7.64
CA HIS A 42 -16.73 -2.27 -6.46
C HIS A 42 -15.59 -1.26 -6.30
N TRP A 43 -15.03 -0.83 -7.43
CA TRP A 43 -13.95 0.13 -7.48
C TRP A 43 -14.45 1.57 -7.36
N THR A 44 -13.87 2.32 -6.43
CA THR A 44 -14.05 3.77 -6.30
C THR A 44 -12.87 4.49 -6.95
N TYR A 45 -13.14 5.35 -7.93
CA TYR A 45 -12.13 6.17 -8.57
C TYR A 45 -11.78 7.39 -7.71
N HIS A 46 -10.49 7.60 -7.48
CA HIS A 46 -9.98 8.78 -6.80
C HIS A 46 -9.28 9.68 -7.81
N SER A 47 -9.72 10.93 -7.86
CA SER A 47 -9.03 11.98 -8.60
C SER A 47 -8.93 13.18 -7.69
N GLN A 48 -7.72 13.47 -7.22
CA GLN A 48 -7.47 14.70 -6.46
C GLN A 48 -7.74 15.93 -7.31
N ARG A 49 -7.61 15.83 -8.64
CA ARG A 49 -8.02 16.88 -9.56
C ARG A 49 -9.52 17.17 -9.45
N LYS A 50 -10.39 16.17 -9.57
CA LYS A 50 -11.85 16.38 -9.45
C LYS A 50 -12.23 16.95 -8.09
N LEU A 51 -11.61 16.46 -7.02
CA LEU A 51 -11.84 16.99 -5.67
C LEU A 51 -11.33 18.43 -5.52
N ALA A 52 -10.14 18.74 -6.03
CA ALA A 52 -9.57 20.08 -5.98
C ALA A 52 -10.37 21.08 -6.84
N GLU A 53 -10.78 20.68 -8.05
CA GLU A 53 -11.66 21.46 -8.93
C GLU A 53 -13.03 21.70 -8.28
N ALA A 54 -13.61 20.68 -7.63
CA ALA A 54 -14.85 20.82 -6.86
C ALA A 54 -14.70 21.77 -5.65
N LEU A 55 -13.49 21.86 -5.08
CA LEU A 55 -13.13 22.79 -4.01
C LEU A 55 -12.60 24.15 -4.54
N GLY A 56 -12.72 24.43 -5.84
CA GLY A 56 -12.34 25.71 -6.45
C GLY A 56 -10.82 25.94 -6.59
N LYS A 57 -9.99 24.92 -6.34
CA LYS A 57 -8.53 25.02 -6.48
C LYS A 57 -8.14 24.82 -7.96
N LYS A 58 -7.24 25.68 -8.46
CA LYS A 58 -6.62 25.58 -9.79
C LYS A 58 -5.14 25.21 -9.63
N GLY A 59 -4.79 23.94 -9.73
CA GLY A 59 -3.40 23.47 -9.82
C GLY A 59 -2.99 23.20 -11.26
N SER A 60 -1.69 23.21 -11.58
CA SER A 60 -1.20 22.71 -12.87
C SER A 60 -1.37 21.19 -12.95
N GLN A 61 -1.42 20.62 -14.17
CA GLN A 61 -1.62 19.17 -14.36
C GLN A 61 -0.55 18.29 -13.67
N GLU A 62 0.59 18.89 -13.32
CA GLU A 62 1.75 18.26 -12.67
C GLU A 62 1.51 17.94 -11.19
N TRP A 63 0.48 18.49 -10.54
CA TRP A 63 0.26 18.37 -9.09
C TRP A 63 -0.67 17.23 -8.67
N TYR A 64 -1.32 16.56 -9.62
CA TYR A 64 -2.46 15.70 -9.31
C TYR A 64 -2.16 14.22 -9.54
N GLN A 65 -2.50 13.39 -8.56
CA GLN A 65 -2.72 11.96 -8.77
C GLN A 65 -3.74 11.79 -9.90
N HIS A 66 -3.29 11.23 -11.01
CA HIS A 66 -4.19 10.80 -12.07
C HIS A 66 -4.55 9.33 -11.82
N ASN A 67 -5.82 8.98 -12.03
CA ASN A 67 -6.27 7.63 -12.36
C ASN A 67 -5.93 6.48 -11.38
N VAL A 68 -6.06 6.71 -10.07
CA VAL A 68 -6.05 5.61 -9.09
C VAL A 68 -7.48 5.22 -8.72
N LYS A 69 -7.71 3.93 -8.49
CA LYS A 69 -8.98 3.42 -7.95
C LYS A 69 -8.70 2.47 -6.80
N THR A 70 -9.63 2.41 -5.85
CA THR A 70 -9.53 1.52 -4.68
C THR A 70 -10.76 0.66 -4.51
N ARG A 71 -10.57 -0.53 -3.95
CA ARG A 71 -11.62 -1.41 -3.48
C ARG A 71 -11.26 -1.89 -2.06
N PRO A 72 -12.14 -1.77 -1.07
CA PRO A 72 -11.88 -2.34 0.25
C PRO A 72 -11.73 -3.87 0.17
N LEU A 73 -10.77 -4.42 0.91
CA LEU A 73 -10.79 -5.81 1.36
C LEU A 73 -11.36 -5.86 2.77
N LEU A 74 -10.87 -4.99 3.67
CA LEU A 74 -11.34 -4.78 5.03
C LEU A 74 -11.46 -3.27 5.26
N GLU A 75 -12.66 -2.82 5.65
CA GLU A 75 -12.90 -1.43 6.09
C GLU A 75 -12.33 -1.19 7.49
N LEU A 76 -12.14 0.07 7.87
CA LEU A 76 -11.50 0.44 9.13
C LEU A 76 -12.18 -0.19 10.35
N GLY A 77 -11.44 -1.06 11.05
CA GLY A 77 -11.91 -1.72 12.26
C GLY A 77 -12.97 -2.80 12.02
N VAL A 78 -13.28 -3.12 10.76
CA VAL A 78 -14.23 -4.17 10.38
C VAL A 78 -13.47 -5.49 10.25
N LYS A 79 -14.03 -6.57 10.82
CA LYS A 79 -13.44 -7.91 10.81
C LYS A 79 -13.99 -8.83 9.71
N GLU A 80 -15.00 -8.38 8.99
CA GLU A 80 -15.58 -9.11 7.87
C GLU A 80 -15.10 -8.50 6.54
N PRO A 81 -14.70 -9.31 5.56
CA PRO A 81 -14.33 -8.80 4.24
C PRO A 81 -15.47 -8.04 3.58
N TYR A 82 -15.14 -6.98 2.83
CA TYR A 82 -16.12 -6.23 2.05
C TYR A 82 -16.58 -7.04 0.83
N MET A 83 -17.90 -7.25 0.71
CA MET A 83 -18.56 -8.07 -0.32
C MET A 83 -17.91 -9.47 -0.43
N PRO A 84 -18.00 -10.32 0.61
CA PRO A 84 -17.26 -11.58 0.66
C PRO A 84 -17.73 -12.59 -0.39
N ASP A 85 -19.00 -12.58 -0.76
CA ASP A 85 -19.56 -13.47 -1.81
C ASP A 85 -19.06 -13.11 -3.22
N GLU A 86 -18.44 -11.94 -3.39
CA GLU A 86 -17.87 -11.42 -4.63
C GLU A 86 -16.33 -11.41 -4.59
N LEU A 87 -15.72 -12.07 -3.60
CA LEU A 87 -14.27 -12.20 -3.46
C LEU A 87 -13.82 -13.63 -3.75
N PRO A 88 -12.79 -13.82 -4.59
CA PRO A 88 -12.11 -15.11 -4.71
C PRO A 88 -11.60 -15.62 -3.34
N ASP A 89 -11.67 -16.93 -3.11
CA ASP A 89 -11.34 -17.59 -1.82
C ASP A 89 -9.96 -17.22 -1.26
N ILE A 90 -8.99 -16.95 -2.14
CA ILE A 90 -7.64 -16.54 -1.76
C ILE A 90 -7.65 -15.22 -0.98
N TRP A 91 -8.52 -14.27 -1.32
CA TRP A 91 -8.63 -12.99 -0.62
C TRP A 91 -9.38 -13.11 0.70
N LEU A 92 -10.34 -14.03 0.81
CA LEU A 92 -10.96 -14.38 2.09
C LEU A 92 -9.91 -14.97 3.04
N SER A 93 -9.03 -15.83 2.52
CA SER A 93 -7.92 -16.41 3.28
C SER A 93 -6.89 -15.35 3.69
N ILE A 94 -6.51 -14.44 2.78
CA ILE A 94 -5.60 -13.32 3.11
C ILE A 94 -6.25 -12.38 4.13
N ALA A 95 -7.54 -12.08 4.03
CA ALA A 95 -8.22 -11.26 5.04
C ALA A 95 -8.20 -11.94 6.42
N SER A 96 -8.42 -13.26 6.48
CA SER A 96 -8.27 -14.05 7.70
C SER A 96 -6.85 -13.97 8.27
N ASP A 97 -5.83 -14.08 7.42
CA ASP A 97 -4.42 -13.93 7.86
C ASP A 97 -4.14 -12.53 8.40
N LEU A 98 -4.61 -11.47 7.72
CA LEU A 98 -4.44 -10.08 8.17
C LEU A 98 -5.12 -9.80 9.51
N LEU A 99 -6.22 -10.49 9.81
CA LEU A 99 -6.96 -10.37 11.07
C LEU A 99 -6.38 -11.23 12.19
N SER A 100 -5.36 -12.05 11.91
CA SER A 100 -4.76 -12.95 12.90
C SER A 100 -3.86 -12.22 13.90
N ASP A 101 -3.81 -12.75 15.13
CA ASP A 101 -2.87 -12.28 16.15
C ASP A 101 -1.42 -12.41 15.67
N ASP A 102 -1.08 -13.51 14.99
CA ASP A 102 0.27 -13.75 14.46
C ASP A 102 0.72 -12.65 13.48
N TYR A 103 -0.18 -12.16 12.61
CA TYR A 103 0.14 -11.06 11.70
C TYR A 103 0.33 -9.75 12.46
N THR A 104 -0.56 -9.40 13.38
CA THR A 104 -0.43 -8.15 14.15
C THR A 104 0.77 -8.15 15.09
N GLU A 105 1.14 -9.30 15.67
CA GLU A 105 2.39 -9.48 16.41
C GLU A 105 3.60 -9.29 15.50
N CYS A 106 3.61 -9.96 14.33
CA CYS A 106 4.67 -9.82 13.34
C CYS A 106 4.88 -8.36 12.90
N ILE A 107 3.81 -7.64 12.56
CA ILE A 107 3.91 -6.22 12.21
C ILE A 107 4.38 -5.37 13.40
N SER A 108 3.98 -5.72 14.63
CA SER A 108 4.43 -5.00 15.82
C SER A 108 5.93 -5.14 16.04
N GLU A 109 6.48 -6.32 15.83
CA GLU A 109 7.91 -6.60 15.92
C GLU A 109 8.69 -5.83 14.84
N ILE A 110 8.28 -5.94 13.56
CA ILE A 110 9.00 -5.32 12.44
C ILE A 110 8.97 -3.79 12.52
N SER A 111 7.81 -3.22 12.85
CA SER A 111 7.66 -1.76 12.96
C SER A 111 8.20 -1.21 14.28
N GLU A 112 8.57 -2.07 15.23
CA GLU A 112 8.88 -1.70 16.62
C GLU A 112 7.79 -0.78 17.23
N TYR A 113 6.52 -1.05 16.91
CA TYR A 113 5.36 -0.32 17.41
C TYR A 113 4.23 -1.31 17.68
N ASP A 114 3.63 -1.29 18.87
CA ASP A 114 2.53 -2.21 19.19
C ASP A 114 1.25 -1.85 18.41
N VAL A 115 1.01 -2.54 17.30
CA VAL A 115 -0.16 -2.31 16.44
C VAL A 115 -1.39 -3.09 16.88
N ARG A 116 -1.29 -4.00 17.86
CA ARG A 116 -2.37 -4.93 18.25
C ARG A 116 -3.60 -4.23 18.82
N LYS A 117 -3.44 -2.99 19.32
CA LYS A 117 -4.53 -2.15 19.83
C LYS A 117 -5.05 -1.14 18.82
N LEU A 118 -4.44 -1.08 17.64
CA LEU A 118 -4.83 -0.15 16.58
C LEU A 118 -5.98 -0.72 15.78
N GLN A 119 -6.77 0.17 15.18
CA GLN A 119 -7.66 -0.23 14.11
C GLN A 119 -6.84 -0.34 12.83
N PHE A 120 -7.19 -1.26 11.94
CA PHE A 120 -6.59 -1.28 10.62
C PHE A 120 -7.64 -1.45 9.54
N GLN A 121 -7.26 -1.11 8.32
CA GLN A 121 -8.04 -1.34 7.11
C GLN A 121 -7.10 -1.86 6.02
N ALA A 122 -7.62 -2.63 5.06
CA ALA A 122 -6.86 -3.19 3.95
C ALA A 122 -7.60 -2.91 2.65
N HIS A 123 -6.96 -2.22 1.71
CA HIS A 123 -7.59 -1.80 0.46
C HIS A 123 -6.72 -2.21 -0.73
N PHE A 124 -7.36 -2.75 -1.76
CA PHE A 124 -6.76 -2.87 -3.07
C PHE A 124 -6.64 -1.50 -3.69
N TRP A 125 -5.51 -1.25 -4.34
CA TRP A 125 -5.27 -0.08 -5.17
C TRP A 125 -4.83 -0.52 -6.56
N GLU A 126 -5.39 0.12 -7.56
CA GLU A 126 -4.93 0.05 -8.93
C GLU A 126 -4.48 1.43 -9.39
N PHE A 127 -3.26 1.46 -9.93
CA PHE A 127 -2.63 2.64 -10.49
C PHE A 127 -2.58 2.45 -12.00
N GLY A 128 -3.41 3.22 -12.70
CA GLY A 128 -3.45 3.22 -14.16
C GLY A 128 -2.36 4.09 -14.80
N PRO A 129 -2.36 4.19 -16.13
CA PRO A 129 -1.43 5.04 -16.87
C PRO A 129 -1.50 6.51 -16.41
N GLY A 130 -0.33 7.13 -16.27
CA GLY A 130 -0.19 8.50 -15.76
C GLY A 130 -0.31 8.65 -14.24
N SER A 131 -0.57 7.58 -13.49
CA SER A 131 -0.68 7.64 -12.02
C SER A 131 0.67 7.89 -11.36
N PHE A 132 0.67 8.70 -10.30
CA PHE A 132 1.81 8.95 -9.41
C PHE A 132 1.34 9.44 -8.05
N PHE A 133 2.24 9.46 -7.07
CA PHE A 133 2.10 10.22 -5.83
C PHE A 133 3.30 11.15 -5.69
N GLN A 134 3.07 12.43 -5.44
CA GLN A 134 4.13 13.37 -5.07
C GLN A 134 4.68 13.02 -3.67
N PRO A 135 5.88 13.51 -3.32
CA PRO A 135 6.41 13.41 -1.97
C PRO A 135 5.38 13.88 -0.94
N HIS A 136 5.07 13.00 0.01
CA HIS A 136 4.19 13.28 1.12
C HIS A 136 4.59 12.45 2.34
N VAL A 137 4.10 12.88 3.50
CA VAL A 137 4.07 12.05 4.70
C VAL A 137 2.65 11.53 4.90
N ASP A 138 2.55 10.35 5.51
CA ASP A 138 1.26 9.79 5.88
C ASP A 138 0.55 10.68 6.93
N LYS A 139 -0.79 10.58 6.97
CA LYS A 139 -1.60 11.31 7.97
C LYS A 139 -1.08 11.00 9.38
N PRO A 140 -1.15 11.93 10.34
CA PRO A 140 -0.58 11.72 11.66
C PRO A 140 -1.07 10.45 12.36
N HIS A 141 -2.35 10.13 12.17
CA HIS A 141 -2.98 8.99 12.80
C HIS A 141 -2.77 7.65 12.08
N LYS A 142 -2.09 7.65 10.93
CA LYS A 142 -1.71 6.44 10.19
C LYS A 142 -0.31 6.03 10.62
N ILE A 143 -0.22 5.08 11.54
CA ILE A 143 1.01 4.74 12.27
C ILE A 143 1.93 3.83 11.47
N VAL A 144 1.35 2.80 10.82
CA VAL A 144 2.10 1.85 10.01
C VAL A 144 1.37 1.63 8.69
N THR A 145 2.13 1.65 7.60
CA THR A 145 1.67 1.33 6.25
C THR A 145 2.41 0.09 5.75
N HIS A 146 1.68 -0.95 5.36
CA HIS A 146 2.24 -2.16 4.76
C HIS A 146 1.69 -2.32 3.33
N LEU A 147 2.57 -2.27 2.34
CA LEU A 147 2.25 -2.37 0.92
C LEU A 147 2.64 -3.76 0.41
N MET A 148 1.74 -4.48 -0.25
CA MET A 148 2.01 -5.78 -0.87
C MET A 148 1.78 -5.70 -2.38
N TYR A 149 2.83 -5.90 -3.17
CA TYR A 149 2.78 -5.70 -4.62
C TYR A 149 2.33 -6.96 -5.36
N LEU A 150 1.46 -6.76 -6.35
CA LEU A 150 0.68 -7.86 -6.95
C LEU A 150 0.85 -7.98 -8.48
N THR A 151 1.41 -6.97 -9.17
CA THR A 151 1.52 -7.01 -10.64
C THR A 151 2.72 -7.81 -11.11
N ASP A 152 2.47 -8.79 -11.98
CA ASP A 152 3.50 -9.59 -12.64
C ASP A 152 4.45 -8.76 -13.51
N ASN A 153 5.71 -9.18 -13.59
CA ASN A 153 6.72 -8.65 -14.51
C ASN A 153 6.93 -7.13 -14.46
N TRP A 154 6.60 -6.48 -13.35
CA TRP A 154 6.86 -5.05 -13.19
C TRP A 154 8.35 -4.78 -13.01
N VAL A 155 8.91 -3.92 -13.87
CA VAL A 155 10.31 -3.50 -13.81
C VAL A 155 10.42 -1.98 -13.53
N PRO A 156 11.53 -1.50 -12.94
CA PRO A 156 11.68 -0.10 -12.56
C PRO A 156 11.40 0.91 -13.69
N GLU A 157 11.76 0.56 -14.92
CA GLU A 157 11.62 1.41 -16.11
C GLU A 157 10.14 1.72 -16.46
N MET A 158 9.21 0.95 -15.90
CA MET A 158 7.76 1.15 -16.08
C MET A 158 7.20 2.23 -15.14
N GLY A 159 8.02 2.82 -14.27
CA GLY A 159 7.58 3.77 -13.26
C GLY A 159 6.82 3.11 -12.12
N GLY A 160 5.98 3.85 -11.40
CA GLY A 160 5.22 3.31 -10.27
C GLY A 160 6.09 2.82 -9.09
N CYS A 161 7.38 3.16 -9.07
CA CYS A 161 8.30 2.82 -7.99
C CYS A 161 7.95 3.61 -6.73
N LEU A 162 8.01 2.96 -5.58
CA LEU A 162 7.99 3.67 -4.30
C LEU A 162 9.34 4.33 -4.08
N GLN A 163 9.35 5.63 -3.81
CA GLN A 163 10.55 6.37 -3.40
C GLN A 163 10.45 6.75 -1.93
N LEU A 164 11.54 6.58 -1.19
CA LEU A 164 11.72 7.08 0.17
C LEU A 164 12.71 8.24 0.13
N LEU A 165 12.34 9.37 0.72
CA LEU A 165 13.04 10.65 0.58
C LEU A 165 13.45 11.21 1.95
N ARG A 166 14.49 12.04 2.01
CA ARG A 166 14.85 12.75 3.26
C ARG A 166 13.95 13.95 3.54
N SER A 167 13.29 14.49 2.52
CA SER A 167 12.48 15.69 2.63
C SER A 167 11.34 15.73 1.60
N ALA A 168 10.59 16.83 1.59
CA ALA A 168 9.55 17.09 0.60
C ALA A 168 10.08 17.37 -0.82
N ASP A 169 11.40 17.54 -1.00
CA ASP A 169 11.99 17.74 -2.31
C ASP A 169 12.01 16.42 -3.09
N PRO A 170 11.34 16.31 -4.26
CA PRO A 170 11.32 15.09 -5.07
C PRO A 170 12.70 14.63 -5.56
N LYS A 171 13.74 15.44 -5.44
CA LYS A 171 15.13 15.07 -5.79
C LYS A 171 15.88 14.40 -4.64
N ASP A 172 15.35 14.47 -3.42
CA ASP A 172 16.01 14.02 -2.20
C ASP A 172 15.77 12.52 -1.94
N VAL A 173 15.81 11.72 -3.01
CA VAL A 173 15.54 10.27 -3.00
C VAL A 173 16.74 9.53 -2.43
N VAL A 174 16.49 8.67 -1.43
CA VAL A 174 17.51 7.80 -0.83
C VAL A 174 17.33 6.36 -1.30
N VAL A 175 16.08 5.90 -1.41
CA VAL A 175 15.74 4.53 -1.80
C VAL A 175 14.65 4.59 -2.85
N GLU A 176 14.79 3.77 -3.89
CA GLU A 176 13.75 3.51 -4.88
C GLU A 176 13.45 2.00 -4.93
N ILE A 177 12.19 1.64 -4.81
CA ILE A 177 11.70 0.26 -4.72
C ILE A 177 10.71 0.02 -5.84
N ALA A 178 11.07 -0.87 -6.77
CA ALA A 178 10.15 -1.32 -7.81
C ALA A 178 9.04 -2.21 -7.21
N PRO A 179 7.77 -2.06 -7.64
CA PRO A 179 6.64 -2.82 -7.11
C PRO A 179 6.58 -4.23 -7.71
N ARG A 180 7.64 -5.02 -7.50
CA ARG A 180 7.73 -6.40 -8.01
C ARG A 180 6.71 -7.29 -7.31
N LYS A 181 6.02 -8.15 -8.06
CA LYS A 181 5.07 -9.11 -7.47
C LYS A 181 5.69 -9.90 -6.33
N ASN A 182 4.88 -10.19 -5.32
CA ASN A 182 5.26 -10.97 -4.14
C ASN A 182 6.39 -10.33 -3.31
N THR A 183 6.55 -9.01 -3.42
CA THR A 183 7.36 -8.22 -2.52
C THR A 183 6.46 -7.27 -1.71
N SER A 184 6.91 -6.90 -0.53
CA SER A 184 6.18 -5.97 0.34
C SER A 184 7.11 -4.98 0.99
N VAL A 185 6.57 -3.81 1.31
CA VAL A 185 7.28 -2.74 2.00
C VAL A 185 6.45 -2.32 3.20
N LEU A 186 7.10 -2.18 4.35
CA LEU A 186 6.54 -1.58 5.55
C LEU A 186 7.17 -0.21 5.74
N ILE A 187 6.34 0.79 6.05
CA ILE A 187 6.76 2.14 6.44
C ILE A 187 6.15 2.40 7.81
N ARG A 188 6.98 2.68 8.81
CA ARG A 188 6.51 3.25 10.08
C ARG A 188 6.50 4.76 9.93
N ARG A 189 5.34 5.37 10.18
CA ARG A 189 5.15 6.80 10.03
C ARG A 189 6.04 7.56 11.02
N THR A 190 6.62 8.64 10.52
CA THR A 190 7.22 9.73 11.29
C THR A 190 6.88 11.05 10.57
N ASP A 191 7.17 12.20 11.18
CA ASP A 191 7.00 13.51 10.50
C ASP A 191 8.00 13.73 9.36
N SER A 192 9.00 12.84 9.23
CA SER A 192 10.00 12.86 8.16
C SER A 192 9.94 11.61 7.27
N ALA A 193 8.90 10.77 7.39
CA ALA A 193 8.70 9.59 6.55
C ALA A 193 8.18 9.96 5.16
N TRP A 194 8.94 10.79 4.45
CA TRP A 194 8.61 11.28 3.12
C TRP A 194 8.70 10.15 2.09
N HIS A 195 7.63 9.98 1.33
CA HIS A 195 7.57 8.99 0.28
C HIS A 195 6.74 9.45 -0.91
N ALA A 196 7.04 8.89 -2.08
CA ALA A 196 6.40 9.20 -3.35
C ALA A 196 6.20 7.92 -4.18
N VAL A 197 5.40 8.02 -5.24
CA VAL A 197 5.30 6.96 -6.25
C VAL A 197 5.65 7.58 -7.60
N THR A 198 6.67 7.05 -8.28
CA THR A 198 7.12 7.60 -9.57
C THR A 198 6.03 7.52 -10.62
N PRO A 199 6.00 8.46 -11.58
CA PRO A 199 5.01 8.44 -12.65
C PRO A 199 5.05 7.18 -13.49
N ILE A 200 3.89 6.56 -13.66
CA ILE A 200 3.67 5.53 -14.68
C ILE A 200 3.48 6.24 -16.02
N PRO A 201 4.17 5.86 -17.10
CA PRO A 201 3.97 6.43 -18.43
C PRO A 201 2.50 6.46 -18.84
N SER A 202 2.06 7.52 -19.53
CA SER A 202 0.65 7.70 -19.90
C SER A 202 0.17 6.74 -20.99
N ASP A 203 1.09 6.16 -21.75
CA ASP A 203 0.87 5.19 -22.82
C ASP A 203 0.99 3.72 -22.35
N MET A 204 1.23 3.52 -21.05
CA MET A 204 1.33 2.20 -20.44
C MET A 204 -0.01 1.44 -20.58
N GLN A 205 0.05 0.12 -20.77
CA GLN A 205 -1.15 -0.70 -21.03
C GLN A 205 -1.53 -1.60 -19.84
N THR A 206 -0.62 -1.75 -18.90
CA THR A 206 -0.82 -2.56 -17.69
C THR A 206 -1.16 -1.63 -16.52
N VAL A 207 -1.48 -2.19 -15.37
CA VAL A 207 -1.80 -1.42 -14.17
C VAL A 207 -0.98 -1.95 -12.99
N ARG A 208 -0.53 -1.03 -12.14
CA ARG A 208 0.17 -1.40 -10.90
C ARG A 208 -0.85 -1.68 -9.81
N LYS A 209 -0.87 -2.91 -9.32
CA LYS A 209 -1.78 -3.43 -8.30
C LYS A 209 -1.03 -3.58 -6.98
N VAL A 210 -1.62 -3.09 -5.90
CA VAL A 210 -1.06 -3.21 -4.55
C VAL A 210 -2.20 -3.39 -3.54
N LEU A 211 -2.04 -4.30 -2.59
CA LEU A 211 -2.84 -4.33 -1.38
C LEU A 211 -2.14 -3.46 -0.34
N GLN A 212 -2.81 -2.42 0.14
CA GLN A 212 -2.28 -1.56 1.21
C GLN A 212 -3.04 -1.82 2.50
N VAL A 213 -2.29 -2.10 3.56
CA VAL A 213 -2.79 -2.22 4.92
C VAL A 213 -2.30 -1.02 5.71
N TRP A 214 -3.22 -0.33 6.38
CA TRP A 214 -2.88 0.82 7.23
C TRP A 214 -3.39 0.60 8.63
N PHE A 215 -2.50 0.80 9.60
CA PHE A 215 -2.82 0.78 11.03
C PHE A 215 -2.99 2.21 11.53
N TRP A 216 -4.09 2.46 12.22
CA TRP A 216 -4.51 3.76 12.69
C TRP A 216 -4.58 3.77 14.21
N ASP A 217 -3.94 4.76 14.83
CA ASP A 217 -4.44 5.19 16.13
C ASP A 217 -5.81 5.84 15.88
N THR A 218 -6.74 5.64 16.80
CA THR A 218 -8.12 6.11 16.62
C THR A 218 -8.07 7.59 16.22
N PRO A 219 -8.72 8.02 15.12
CA PRO A 219 -8.97 9.44 14.97
C PRO A 219 -9.73 9.83 16.23
N ALA A 220 -9.23 10.80 17.00
CA ALA A 220 -10.09 11.43 18.00
C ALA A 220 -11.38 11.82 17.25
N SER A 221 -12.49 11.25 17.72
CA SER A 221 -13.84 11.50 17.24
C SER A 221 -14.11 12.98 16.98
#